data_AF-X1K5K5-F1
#
_entry.id   AF-X1K5K5-F1
#
_cell.length_a   1.000
_cell.length_b   1.000
_cell.length_c   1.000
_cell.angle_alpha   90.00
_cell.angle_beta   90.00
_cell.angle_gamma   90.00
#
_symmetry.space_group_name_H-M   'P 1'
#
loop_
_entity.id
_entity.type
_entity.pdbx_description
1 polymer ?
#
loop_
_entity_poly.entity_id
_entity_poly.type
_entity_poly.pdbx_seq_one_letter_code
_entity_poly.pdbx_strand_id
1 'polypeptide(L)'
;LFLAYQEINLSPGDEVIVPSHTFIATVTPLAYFKAKPIFVDIDPDTYCMDIEQVKSKINSKTKCIVPVHIYGHPVDIDPLVEIANEKNIKIIEDCCQAHGAKYKGKNIGNFGDIGIFSFFPSKNMTVG
;
A
#
# COMPACT_ATOMS: atom_id res chain seq x y z
N LEU A 1 4.00 -2.15 -8.99
CA LEU A 1 3.29 -0.90 -8.63
C LEU A 1 2.79 -0.16 -9.87
N PHE A 2 3.66 0.23 -10.82
CA PHE A 2 3.24 0.90 -12.06
C PHE A 2 2.05 0.23 -12.76
N LEU A 3 2.13 -1.08 -13.04
CA LEU A 3 1.05 -1.83 -13.69
C LEU A 3 -0.23 -1.89 -12.86
N ALA A 4 -0.13 -1.95 -11.53
CA ALA A 4 -1.29 -1.94 -10.65
C ALA A 4 -2.01 -0.59 -10.69
N TYR A 5 -1.26 0.52 -10.75
CA TYR A 5 -1.85 1.85 -10.95
C TYR A 5 -2.49 2.00 -12.34
N GLN A 6 -1.89 1.41 -13.36
CA GLN A 6 -2.49 1.36 -14.71
C GLN A 6 -3.81 0.58 -14.69
N GLU A 7 -3.86 -0.57 -14.02
CA GLU A 7 -5.06 -1.43 -13.92
C GLU A 7 -6.25 -0.70 -13.26
N ILE A 8 -5.99 0.07 -12.20
CA ILE A 8 -7.04 0.86 -11.53
C ILE A 8 -7.39 2.17 -12.27
N ASN A 9 -6.82 2.39 -13.46
CA ASN A 9 -7.01 3.58 -14.29
C ASN A 9 -6.69 4.88 -13.56
N LEU A 10 -5.53 4.91 -12.87
CA LEU A 10 -5.09 6.08 -12.14
C LEU A 10 -4.89 7.28 -13.10
N SER A 11 -5.51 8.40 -12.76
CA SER A 11 -5.62 9.57 -13.63
C SER A 11 -4.97 10.83 -13.02
N PRO A 12 -4.66 11.86 -13.82
CA PRO A 12 -4.11 13.11 -13.30
C PRO A 12 -4.99 13.73 -12.23
N GLY A 13 -4.40 14.07 -11.09
CA GLY A 13 -5.10 14.67 -9.94
C GLY A 13 -5.75 13.68 -8.98
N ASP A 14 -5.76 12.37 -9.30
CA ASP A 14 -6.13 11.33 -8.33
C ASP A 14 -5.15 11.34 -7.15
N GLU A 15 -5.66 10.98 -5.98
CA GLU A 15 -4.91 10.92 -4.74
C GLU A 15 -4.70 9.46 -4.31
N VAL A 16 -3.47 9.13 -3.93
CA VAL A 16 -3.10 7.79 -3.45
C VAL A 16 -2.54 7.91 -2.05
N ILE A 17 -3.20 7.28 -1.07
CA ILE A 17 -2.74 7.31 0.32
C ILE A 17 -1.61 6.30 0.50
N VAL A 18 -0.48 6.76 1.03
CA VAL A 18 0.75 5.95 1.20
C VAL A 18 1.44 6.32 2.53
N PRO A 19 2.19 5.41 3.18
CA PRO A 19 3.05 5.80 4.30
C PRO A 19 4.16 6.77 3.84
N SER A 20 4.49 7.73 4.69
CA SER A 20 5.66 8.62 4.54
C SER A 20 6.98 7.85 4.62
N HIS A 21 7.01 6.77 5.40
CA HIS A 21 8.14 5.88 5.58
C HIS A 21 7.96 4.62 4.72
N THR A 22 8.51 4.66 3.50
CA THR A 22 8.56 3.52 2.58
C THR A 22 9.71 3.68 1.58
N PHE A 23 9.97 2.65 0.77
CA PHE A 23 10.84 2.78 -0.39
C PHE A 23 10.17 3.64 -1.48
N ILE A 24 10.97 4.50 -2.13
CA ILE A 24 10.47 5.49 -3.10
C ILE A 24 9.66 4.88 -4.26
N ALA A 25 9.90 3.60 -4.60
CA ALA A 25 9.17 2.92 -5.68
C ALA A 25 7.65 2.85 -5.44
N THR A 26 7.18 2.92 -4.19
CA THR A 26 5.75 3.03 -3.85
C THR A 26 5.13 4.27 -4.51
N VAL A 27 5.86 5.39 -4.58
CA VAL A 27 5.35 6.68 -5.05
C VAL A 27 5.88 7.12 -6.41
N THR A 28 7.07 6.67 -6.84
CA THR A 28 7.67 7.09 -8.12
C THR A 28 6.72 6.94 -9.33
N PRO A 29 5.97 5.83 -9.49
CA PRO A 29 5.04 5.70 -10.60
C PRO A 29 3.91 6.73 -10.59
N LEU A 30 3.51 7.26 -9.43
CA LEU A 30 2.43 8.26 -9.33
C LEU A 30 2.76 9.53 -10.13
N ALA A 31 4.03 9.90 -10.20
CA ALA A 31 4.49 11.04 -11.00
C ALA A 31 4.20 10.84 -12.50
N TYR A 32 4.32 9.60 -13.01
CA TYR A 32 3.99 9.27 -14.39
C TYR A 32 2.49 9.48 -14.69
N PHE A 33 1.63 9.04 -13.76
CA PHE A 33 0.18 9.22 -13.86
C PHE A 33 -0.30 10.64 -13.50
N LYS A 34 0.61 11.53 -13.07
CA LYS A 34 0.30 12.86 -12.50
C LYS A 34 -0.69 12.78 -11.33
N ALA A 35 -0.64 11.67 -10.60
CA ALA A 35 -1.37 11.46 -9.36
C ALA A 35 -0.58 12.01 -8.17
N LYS A 36 -1.27 12.32 -7.08
CA LYS A 36 -0.70 12.94 -5.89
C LYS A 36 -0.59 11.92 -4.75
N PRO A 37 0.61 11.68 -4.22
CA PRO A 37 0.74 10.92 -2.97
C PRO A 37 0.19 11.75 -1.81
N ILE A 38 -0.65 11.12 -0.99
CA ILE A 38 -1.14 11.65 0.28
C ILE A 38 -0.51 10.85 1.40
N PHE A 39 0.48 11.44 2.04
CA PHE A 39 1.26 10.75 3.05
C PHE A 39 0.49 10.61 4.37
N VAL A 40 0.51 9.42 4.95
CA VAL A 40 0.22 9.17 6.37
C VAL A 40 1.50 8.89 7.12
N ASP A 41 1.52 9.23 8.41
CA ASP A 41 2.64 8.87 9.26
C ASP A 41 2.62 7.36 9.58
N ILE A 42 3.58 6.93 10.37
CA ILE A 42 3.72 5.53 10.79
C ILE A 42 3.49 5.35 12.28
N ASP A 43 3.10 4.14 12.66
CA ASP A 43 3.20 3.66 14.03
C ASP A 43 4.70 3.44 14.37
N PRO A 44 5.19 3.96 15.50
CA PRO A 44 6.62 3.95 15.83
C PRO A 44 7.17 2.58 16.22
N ASP A 45 6.30 1.63 16.61
CA ASP A 45 6.70 0.29 17.06
C ASP A 45 6.76 -0.69 15.88
N THR A 46 5.84 -0.55 14.92
CA THR A 46 5.70 -1.43 13.75
C THR A 46 6.30 -0.85 12.47
N TYR A 47 6.51 0.46 12.42
CA TYR A 47 6.87 1.25 11.24
C TYR A 47 5.88 1.16 10.08
N CYS A 48 4.74 0.51 10.29
CA CYS A 48 3.65 0.44 9.32
C CYS A 48 2.84 1.74 9.36
N MET A 49 2.06 1.99 8.31
CA MET A 49 1.22 3.18 8.23
C MET A 49 0.24 3.27 9.42
N ASP A 50 0.07 4.47 9.96
CA ASP A 50 -0.93 4.76 10.99
C ASP A 50 -2.33 4.78 10.36
N ILE A 51 -3.13 3.77 10.71
CA ILE A 51 -4.48 3.56 10.16
C ILE A 51 -5.45 4.68 10.56
N GLU A 52 -5.28 5.27 11.75
CA GLU A 52 -6.16 6.34 12.23
C GLU A 52 -6.04 7.59 11.34
N GLN A 53 -4.86 7.82 10.76
CA GLN A 53 -4.64 8.92 9.82
C GLN A 53 -5.21 8.65 8.42
N VAL A 54 -5.47 7.39 8.05
CA VAL A 54 -5.99 7.05 6.73
C VAL A 54 -7.39 7.62 6.56
N LYS A 55 -8.28 7.36 7.53
CA LYS A 55 -9.70 7.73 7.46
C LYS A 55 -9.90 9.23 7.26
N SER A 56 -9.08 10.07 7.91
CA SER A 56 -9.17 11.53 7.82
C SER A 56 -8.63 12.11 6.51
N LYS A 57 -7.82 11.35 5.76
CA LYS A 57 -7.21 11.79 4.49
C LYS A 57 -7.97 11.33 3.25
N ILE A 58 -8.95 10.44 3.40
CA ILE A 58 -9.83 10.02 2.32
C ILE A 58 -10.74 11.20 1.91
N ASN A 59 -10.78 11.48 0.62
CA ASN A 59 -11.71 12.45 0.01
C ASN A 59 -12.15 11.97 -1.38
N SER A 60 -12.89 12.79 -2.12
CA SER A 60 -13.45 12.44 -3.43
C SER A 60 -12.41 12.17 -4.52
N LYS A 61 -11.15 12.56 -4.32
CA LYS A 61 -10.03 12.29 -5.23
C LYS A 61 -9.26 11.03 -4.85
N THR A 62 -9.49 10.47 -3.67
CA THR A 62 -8.77 9.28 -3.22
C THR A 62 -9.15 8.10 -4.09
N LYS A 63 -8.17 7.53 -4.78
CA LYS A 63 -8.37 6.41 -5.72
C LYS A 63 -8.02 5.08 -5.09
N CYS A 64 -6.93 5.04 -4.33
CA CYS A 64 -6.51 3.84 -3.61
C CYS A 64 -5.68 4.18 -2.37
N ILE A 65 -5.52 3.17 -1.52
CA ILE A 65 -4.59 3.14 -0.40
C ILE A 65 -3.53 2.07 -0.68
N VAL A 66 -2.27 2.40 -0.41
CA VAL A 66 -1.14 1.48 -0.61
C VAL A 66 -0.47 1.21 0.74
N PRO A 67 -0.94 0.23 1.51
CA PRO A 67 -0.21 -0.24 2.67
C PRO A 67 1.12 -0.86 2.25
N VAL A 68 2.15 -0.63 3.06
CA VAL A 68 3.47 -1.23 2.89
C VAL A 68 3.72 -2.12 4.09
N HIS A 69 3.91 -3.42 3.84
CA HIS A 69 4.30 -4.39 4.88
C HIS A 69 5.81 -4.29 5.12
N ILE A 70 6.23 -3.19 5.74
CA ILE A 70 7.64 -2.79 5.84
C ILE A 70 8.41 -3.81 6.69
N TYR A 71 9.65 -4.11 6.29
CA TYR A 71 10.56 -5.04 6.98
C TYR A 71 10.00 -6.46 7.20
N GLY A 72 8.96 -6.85 6.48
CA GLY A 72 8.30 -8.15 6.67
C GLY A 72 7.15 -8.14 7.66
N HIS A 73 6.90 -7.00 8.33
CA HIS A 73 5.82 -6.86 9.30
C HIS A 73 4.51 -6.47 8.58
N PRO A 74 3.43 -7.25 8.72
CA PRO A 74 2.15 -6.87 8.14
C PRO A 74 1.57 -5.63 8.84
N VAL A 75 1.15 -4.62 8.07
CA VAL A 75 0.23 -3.57 8.55
C VAL A 75 -0.99 -4.18 9.26
N ASP A 76 -1.64 -3.44 10.15
CA ASP A 76 -2.94 -3.87 10.67
C ASP A 76 -4.01 -3.85 9.57
N ILE A 77 -4.31 -5.03 9.03
CA ILE A 77 -5.08 -5.17 7.79
C ILE A 77 -6.59 -5.02 7.99
N ASP A 78 -7.13 -5.62 9.05
CA ASP A 78 -8.58 -5.64 9.27
C ASP A 78 -9.20 -4.23 9.32
N PRO A 79 -8.70 -3.28 10.14
CA PRO A 79 -9.26 -1.93 10.17
C PRO A 79 -9.03 -1.18 8.85
N LEU A 80 -7.92 -1.44 8.16
CA LEU A 80 -7.66 -0.85 6.84
C LEU A 80 -8.70 -1.30 5.80
N VAL A 81 -8.98 -2.60 5.76
CA VAL A 81 -9.98 -3.20 4.86
C VAL A 81 -11.38 -2.70 5.20
N GLU A 82 -11.72 -2.57 6.48
CA GLU A 82 -12.98 -1.98 6.92
C GLU A 82 -13.15 -0.55 6.38
N ILE A 83 -12.16 0.33 6.60
CA ILE A 83 -12.17 1.71 6.09
C ILE A 83 -12.30 1.74 4.57
N ALA A 84 -11.55 0.90 3.86
CA ALA A 84 -11.56 0.85 2.41
C ALA A 84 -12.93 0.40 1.87
N ASN A 85 -13.55 -0.61 2.47
CA ASN A 85 -14.89 -1.09 2.10
C ASN A 85 -15.97 -0.03 2.38
N GLU A 86 -15.94 0.60 3.56
CA GLU A 86 -16.88 1.68 3.92
C GLU A 86 -16.85 2.84 2.91
N LYS A 87 -15.67 3.13 2.36
CA LYS A 87 -15.44 4.26 1.45
C LYS A 87 -15.38 3.87 -0.02
N ASN A 88 -15.53 2.58 -0.33
CA ASN A 88 -15.34 2.00 -1.67
C ASN A 88 -14.01 2.42 -2.32
N ILE A 89 -12.92 2.34 -1.55
CA ILE A 89 -11.56 2.68 -1.95
C ILE A 89 -10.77 1.39 -2.21
N LYS A 90 -9.97 1.38 -3.26
CA LYS A 90 -9.13 0.22 -3.62
C LYS A 90 -7.92 0.10 -2.69
N ILE A 91 -7.49 -1.12 -2.38
CA ILE A 91 -6.24 -1.40 -1.67
C ILE A 91 -5.26 -2.08 -2.62
N ILE A 92 -4.03 -1.54 -2.70
CA ILE A 92 -2.90 -2.18 -3.38
C ILE A 92 -1.85 -2.52 -2.33
N GLU A 93 -1.67 -3.80 -2.01
CA GLU A 93 -0.69 -4.23 -1.00
C GLU A 93 0.74 -4.21 -1.56
N ASP A 94 1.61 -3.37 -1.00
CA ASP A 94 3.05 -3.43 -1.24
C ASP A 94 3.68 -4.47 -0.28
N CYS A 95 3.81 -5.69 -0.79
CA CYS A 95 4.34 -6.85 -0.08
C CYS A 95 5.83 -7.10 -0.38
N CYS A 96 6.53 -6.12 -0.98
CA CYS A 96 7.87 -6.32 -1.51
C CYS A 96 8.89 -6.80 -0.47
N GLN A 97 8.69 -6.52 0.82
CA GLN A 97 9.58 -6.94 1.91
C GLN A 97 9.03 -8.07 2.77
N ALA A 98 7.89 -8.65 2.41
CA ALA A 98 7.10 -9.48 3.32
C ALA A 98 6.65 -10.82 2.71
N HIS A 99 7.46 -11.38 1.82
CA HIS A 99 7.24 -12.72 1.27
C HIS A 99 7.07 -13.74 2.40
N GLY A 100 5.98 -14.51 2.36
CA GLY A 100 5.65 -15.52 3.36
C GLY A 100 5.08 -14.99 4.67
N ALA A 101 4.97 -13.67 4.86
CA ALA A 101 4.32 -13.09 6.02
C ALA A 101 2.82 -13.40 6.02
N LYS A 102 2.24 -13.48 7.22
CA LYS A 102 0.82 -13.80 7.42
C LYS A 102 0.20 -12.82 8.38
N TYR A 103 -1.02 -12.42 8.09
CA TYR A 103 -1.90 -11.72 9.01
C TYR A 103 -3.06 -12.65 9.39
N LYS A 104 -3.23 -12.94 10.68
CA LYS A 104 -4.25 -13.87 11.20
C LYS A 104 -4.31 -15.21 10.45
N GLY A 105 -3.14 -15.76 10.12
CA GLY A 105 -2.99 -17.06 9.43
C GLY A 105 -3.14 -17.03 7.91
N LYS A 106 -3.61 -15.93 7.32
CA LYS A 106 -3.72 -15.75 5.86
C LYS A 106 -2.51 -14.98 5.32
N ASN A 107 -2.00 -15.41 4.17
CA ASN A 107 -0.82 -14.79 3.54
C ASN A 107 -1.14 -13.34 3.13
N ILE A 108 -0.19 -12.43 3.36
CA ILE A 108 -0.29 -11.06 2.84
C ILE A 108 -0.34 -11.05 1.30
N GLY A 109 -0.82 -9.97 0.71
CA GLY A 109 -1.10 -9.86 -0.73
C GLY A 109 -2.41 -10.53 -1.15
N ASN A 110 -3.27 -10.89 -0.19
CA ASN A 110 -4.58 -11.52 -0.41
C ASN A 110 -5.72 -10.75 0.30
N PHE A 111 -5.48 -9.54 0.76
CA PHE A 111 -6.44 -8.75 1.54
C PHE A 111 -6.93 -7.51 0.80
N GLY A 112 -6.09 -6.92 -0.05
CA GLY A 112 -6.46 -5.86 -0.97
C GLY A 112 -6.95 -6.38 -2.32
N ASP A 113 -7.16 -5.44 -3.25
CA ASP A 113 -7.54 -5.74 -4.63
C ASP A 113 -6.36 -6.28 -5.45
N ILE A 114 -5.13 -5.82 -5.16
CA ILE A 114 -3.91 -6.22 -5.87
C ILE A 114 -2.75 -6.36 -4.85
N GLY A 115 -2.06 -7.50 -4.86
CA GLY A 115 -0.83 -7.72 -4.10
C GLY A 115 0.43 -7.62 -4.98
N ILE A 116 1.48 -6.98 -4.49
CA ILE A 116 2.71 -6.73 -5.25
C ILE A 116 3.93 -7.21 -4.47
N PHE A 117 4.79 -7.95 -5.16
CA PHE A 117 6.01 -8.53 -4.61
C PHE A 117 7.24 -8.08 -5.40
N SER A 118 8.42 -8.21 -4.79
CA SER A 118 9.71 -7.88 -5.38
C SER A 118 10.69 -9.02 -5.15
N PHE A 119 11.32 -9.50 -6.21
CA PHE A 119 12.29 -10.58 -6.15
C PHE A 119 13.74 -10.09 -6.31
N PHE A 120 14.02 -8.85 -5.90
CA PHE A 120 15.36 -8.25 -5.91
C PHE A 120 16.33 -9.06 -5.01
N PRO A 121 17.66 -9.09 -5.27
CA PRO A 121 18.62 -9.95 -4.57
C PRO A 121 18.59 -9.93 -3.05
N SER A 122 18.29 -8.79 -2.44
CA SER A 122 18.23 -8.66 -0.97
C SER A 122 16.87 -8.97 -0.35
N LYS A 123 15.88 -9.41 -1.14
CA LYS A 123 14.54 -9.77 -0.63
C LYS A 123 14.52 -11.20 -0.11
N ASN A 124 13.56 -11.51 0.76
CA ASN A 124 13.39 -12.83 1.37
C ASN A 124 13.25 -13.96 0.32
N MET A 125 12.70 -13.65 -0.85
CA MET A 125 12.67 -14.53 -2.02
C MET A 125 13.21 -13.74 -3.21
N THR A 126 14.13 -14.33 -3.98
CA THR A 126 14.84 -13.65 -5.06
C THR A 126 14.85 -14.48 -6.35
N VAL A 127 14.87 -13.80 -7.50
CA VAL A 127 15.06 -14.39 -8.84
C VAL A 127 16.12 -13.65 -9.67
N GLY A 128 16.89 -12.74 -9.06
CA GLY A 128 17.94 -11.96 -9.73
C GLY A 128 17.93 -10.49 -9.38
#